data_AF-A0A7R9FYT0-F1
#
_entry.id   AF-A0A7R9FYT0-F1
#
_cell.length_a   1.000
_cell.length_b   1.000
_cell.length_c   1.000
_cell.angle_alpha   90.00
_cell.angle_beta   90.00
_cell.angle_gamma   90.00
#
_symmetry.space_group_name_H-M   'P 1'
#
loop_
_entity.id
_entity.type
_entity.pdbx_description
1 polymer ?
#
loop_
_entity_poly.entity_id
_entity_poly.type
_entity_poly.pdbx_seq_one_letter_code
_entity_poly.pdbx_strand_id
1 'polypeptide(L)'
;MILEKNKAARDRWDEACWINAQKLKQQIEEESYIPEYLKKQLEHRIKLREHEILQLGLENDPESFNISYSFLNTENRLVELDALIKSKLSLIKADPKKCLCYLTELGDLDVQPLMLKKHPHIVDTIKKEKPPSVHPIEIQTSISPSSAVELNTTSALANYATEADKHITESVQESRRKVEGQRKMEAVTKLTRPHAGNR
;
A
#
# COMPACT_ATOMS: atom_id res chain seq x y z
N MET A 1 -28.19 14.55 67.14
CA MET A 1 -27.01 15.43 67.01
C MET A 1 -25.79 14.76 66.35
N ILE A 2 -25.40 13.52 66.68
CA ILE A 2 -24.20 12.87 66.08
C ILE A 2 -24.42 12.46 64.61
N LEU A 3 -25.60 11.93 64.27
CA LEU A 3 -25.93 11.48 62.91
C LEU A 3 -25.98 12.62 61.89
N GLU A 4 -26.40 13.80 62.31
CA GLU A 4 -26.54 14.99 61.45
C GLU A 4 -25.19 15.61 61.09
N LYS A 5 -24.21 15.54 62.01
CA LYS A 5 -22.81 15.90 61.74
C LYS A 5 -22.15 14.96 60.74
N ASN A 6 -22.51 13.67 60.77
CA ASN A 6 -22.02 12.68 59.83
C ASN A 6 -22.62 12.90 58.42
N LYS A 7 -23.92 13.20 58.34
CA LYS A 7 -24.58 13.56 57.07
C LYS A 7 -23.95 14.80 56.44
N ALA A 8 -23.79 15.89 57.20
CA ALA A 8 -23.19 17.12 56.70
C ALA A 8 -21.72 16.94 56.26
N ALA A 9 -20.96 16.06 56.91
CA ALA A 9 -19.61 15.71 56.48
C ALA A 9 -19.60 14.94 55.16
N ARG A 10 -20.57 14.05 54.95
CA ARG A 10 -20.74 13.31 53.71
C ARG A 10 -21.16 14.20 52.55
N ASP A 11 -22.12 15.10 52.79
CA ASP A 11 -22.57 16.06 51.77
C ASP A 11 -21.41 16.94 51.28
N ARG A 12 -20.52 17.37 52.20
CA ARG A 12 -19.30 18.13 51.85
C ARG A 12 -18.27 17.31 51.08
N TRP A 13 -18.13 16.02 51.41
CA TRP A 13 -17.25 15.11 50.68
C TRP A 13 -17.75 14.91 49.25
N ASP A 14 -19.06 14.69 49.10
CA ASP A 14 -19.70 14.50 47.79
C ASP A 14 -19.61 15.77 46.94
N GLU A 15 -19.81 16.95 47.55
CA GLU A 15 -19.60 18.25 46.90
C GLU A 15 -18.14 18.45 46.46
N ALA A 16 -17.17 18.12 47.32
CA ALA A 16 -15.75 18.21 46.97
C ALA A 16 -15.36 17.25 45.85
N CYS A 17 -15.87 16.01 45.87
CA CYS A 17 -15.70 15.04 44.79
C CYS A 17 -16.26 15.56 43.47
N TRP A 18 -17.47 16.13 43.49
CA TRP A 18 -18.09 16.71 42.31
C TRP A 18 -17.30 17.89 41.74
N ILE A 19 -16.85 18.82 42.59
CA ILE A 19 -16.01 19.95 42.17
C ILE A 19 -14.70 19.46 41.55
N ASN A 20 -14.04 18.48 42.17
CA ASN A 20 -12.78 17.94 41.66
C ASN A 20 -12.97 17.21 40.32
N ALA A 21 -14.07 16.48 40.15
CA ALA A 21 -14.41 15.83 38.89
C ALA A 21 -14.68 16.86 37.78
N GLN A 22 -15.40 17.94 38.07
CA GLN A 22 -15.65 19.03 37.12
C GLN A 22 -14.36 19.74 36.70
N LYS A 23 -13.46 20.03 37.66
CA LYS A 23 -12.15 20.64 37.37
C LYS A 23 -11.30 19.75 36.47
N LEU A 24 -11.23 18.45 36.77
CA LEU A 24 -10.47 17.50 35.93
C LEU A 24 -11.06 17.41 34.52
N LYS A 25 -12.39 17.36 34.41
CA LYS A 25 -13.08 17.38 33.12
C LYS A 25 -12.72 18.63 32.31
N GLN A 26 -12.82 19.81 32.93
CA GLN A 26 -12.47 21.08 32.29
C GLN A 26 -11.02 21.09 31.83
N GLN A 27 -10.08 20.61 32.66
CA GLN A 27 -8.66 20.53 32.30
C GLN A 27 -8.36 19.58 31.12
N ILE A 28 -9.16 18.53 30.96
CA ILE A 28 -9.05 17.61 29.82
C ILE A 28 -9.65 18.25 28.56
N GLU A 29 -10.79 18.92 28.67
CA GLU A 29 -11.47 19.60 27.55
C GLU A 29 -10.67 20.81 27.03
N GLU A 30 -9.95 21.51 27.91
CA GLU A 30 -9.05 22.62 27.56
C GLU A 30 -7.68 22.13 27.04
N GLU A 31 -7.52 20.84 26.77
CA GLU A 31 -6.29 20.18 26.26
C GLU A 31 -5.04 20.40 27.14
N SER A 32 -5.22 20.88 28.37
CA SER A 32 -4.15 21.33 29.26
C SER A 32 -3.61 20.22 30.17
N TYR A 33 -4.38 19.13 30.36
CA TYR A 33 -4.01 18.04 31.27
C TYR A 33 -3.73 16.72 30.54
N ILE A 34 -2.45 16.36 30.51
CA ILE A 34 -1.97 15.03 30.12
C ILE A 34 -1.28 14.42 31.35
N PRO A 35 -1.75 13.28 31.87
CA PRO A 35 -1.07 12.56 32.93
C PRO A 35 0.41 12.29 32.59
N GLU A 36 1.32 12.58 33.53
CA GLU A 36 2.77 12.50 33.32
C GLU A 36 3.24 11.12 32.85
N TYR A 37 2.57 10.05 33.26
CA TYR A 37 2.87 8.69 32.79
C TYR A 37 2.55 8.51 31.30
N LEU A 38 1.45 9.09 30.81
CA LEU A 38 1.09 9.05 29.39
C LEU A 38 2.06 9.90 28.58
N LYS A 39 2.44 11.08 29.09
CA LYS A 39 3.42 11.94 28.45
C LYS A 39 4.74 11.21 28.23
N LYS A 40 5.27 10.53 29.25
CA LYS A 40 6.50 9.72 29.13
C LYS A 40 6.36 8.55 28.16
N GLN A 41 5.21 7.87 28.15
CA GLN A 41 4.95 6.79 27.18
C GLN A 41 4.90 7.32 25.74
N LEU A 42 4.24 8.46 25.52
CA LEU A 42 4.16 9.10 24.21
C LEU A 42 5.54 9.58 23.74
N GLU A 43 6.30 10.26 24.59
CA GLU A 43 7.67 10.68 24.30
C GLU A 43 8.58 9.48 23.97
N HIS A 44 8.45 8.37 24.69
CA HIS A 44 9.21 7.16 24.42
C HIS A 44 8.84 6.57 23.04
N ARG A 45 7.55 6.48 22.71
CA ARG A 45 7.08 5.99 21.40
C ARG A 45 7.49 6.91 20.26
N ILE A 46 7.49 8.22 20.47
CA ILE A 46 7.95 9.21 19.48
C ILE A 46 9.44 9.01 19.22
N LYS A 47 10.27 8.91 20.26
CA LYS A 47 11.71 8.67 20.14
C LYS A 47 12.02 7.34 19.43
N LEU A 48 11.28 6.27 19.74
CA LEU A 48 11.42 5.00 19.05
C LEU A 48 11.10 5.14 17.55
N ARG A 49 9.99 5.81 17.21
CA ARG A 49 9.60 6.05 15.82
C ARG A 49 10.62 6.89 15.07
N GLU A 50 11.11 7.98 15.68
CA GLU A 50 12.18 8.82 15.10
C GLU A 50 13.44 8.01 14.81
N HIS A 51 13.82 7.13 15.74
CA HIS A 51 14.96 6.24 15.57
C HIS A 51 14.72 5.19 14.46
N GLU A 52 13.52 4.62 14.36
CA GLU A 52 13.14 3.70 13.27
C GLU A 52 13.19 4.39 11.89
N ILE A 53 12.65 5.61 11.80
CA ILE A 53 12.70 6.47 10.61
C ILE A 53 14.15 6.68 10.16
N LEU A 54 15.03 7.04 11.10
CA LEU A 54 16.46 7.27 10.85
C LEU A 54 17.20 5.99 10.44
N GLN A 55 16.91 4.86 11.09
CA GLN A 55 17.56 3.57 10.80
C GLN A 55 17.15 3.00 9.44
N LEU A 56 15.88 3.17 9.07
CA LEU A 56 15.35 2.65 7.81
C LEU A 56 15.58 3.60 6.63
N GLY A 57 16.13 4.79 6.85
CA GLY A 57 16.27 5.81 5.82
C GLY A 57 14.93 6.23 5.21
N LEU A 58 13.82 5.97 5.92
CA LEU A 58 12.51 6.54 5.59
C LEU A 58 12.54 7.99 6.04
N GLU A 59 13.20 8.86 5.28
CA GLU A 59 12.85 10.27 5.34
C GLU A 59 11.33 10.39 5.12
N ASN A 60 10.66 11.34 5.77
CA ASN A 60 9.23 11.63 5.49
C ASN A 60 9.09 12.27 4.11
N ASP A 61 9.59 11.59 3.09
CA ASP A 61 9.45 11.96 1.71
C ASP A 61 7.99 11.68 1.32
N PRO A 62 7.20 12.72 1.02
CA PRO A 62 5.82 12.56 0.61
C PRO A 62 5.70 11.66 -0.64
N GLU A 63 6.73 11.58 -1.48
CA GLU A 63 6.72 10.70 -2.65
C GLU A 63 6.80 9.22 -2.22
N SER A 64 7.72 8.87 -1.32
CA SER A 64 7.79 7.53 -0.71
C SER A 64 6.49 7.13 0.01
N PHE A 65 5.84 8.07 0.69
CA PHE A 65 4.56 7.83 1.35
C PHE A 65 3.45 7.55 0.34
N ASN A 66 3.38 8.30 -0.75
CA ASN A 66 2.39 8.06 -1.81
C ASN A 66 2.60 6.72 -2.51
N ILE A 67 3.86 6.31 -2.73
CA ILE A 67 4.19 4.99 -3.29
C ILE A 67 3.80 3.87 -2.31
N SER A 68 4.09 4.04 -1.03
CA SER A 68 3.69 3.07 0.01
C SER A 68 2.17 3.00 0.13
N TYR A 69 1.49 4.14 0.10
CA TYR A 69 0.03 4.21 0.18
C TYR A 69 -0.62 3.56 -1.06
N SER A 70 -0.16 3.87 -2.27
CA SER A 70 -0.70 3.26 -3.49
C SER A 70 -0.45 1.76 -3.49
N PHE A 71 0.74 1.30 -3.08
CA PHE A 71 1.06 -0.11 -2.90
C PHE A 71 0.09 -0.78 -1.92
N LEU A 72 -0.10 -0.22 -0.73
CA LEU A 72 -0.98 -0.78 0.30
C LEU A 72 -2.44 -0.75 -0.11
N ASN A 73 -2.89 0.30 -0.79
CA ASN A 73 -4.25 0.42 -1.28
C ASN A 73 -4.54 -0.62 -2.36
N THR A 74 -3.62 -0.81 -3.30
CA THR A 74 -3.70 -1.86 -4.31
C THR A 74 -3.65 -3.25 -3.68
N GLU A 75 -2.77 -3.49 -2.70
CA GLU A 75 -2.69 -4.76 -1.97
C GLU A 75 -4.00 -5.06 -1.21
N ASN A 76 -4.60 -4.05 -0.58
CA ASN A 76 -5.88 -4.22 0.10
C ASN A 76 -6.99 -4.56 -0.90
N ARG A 77 -7.07 -3.82 -2.01
CA ARG A 77 -8.06 -4.07 -3.05
C ARG A 77 -7.94 -5.48 -3.64
N LEU A 78 -6.71 -5.95 -3.83
CA LEU A 78 -6.41 -7.31 -4.30
C LEU A 78 -7.02 -8.38 -3.38
N VAL A 79 -6.83 -8.24 -2.06
CA VAL A 79 -7.36 -9.16 -1.05
C VAL A 79 -8.88 -9.09 -0.95
N GLU A 80 -9.44 -7.88 -1.03
CA GLU A 80 -10.90 -7.68 -1.06
C GLU A 80 -11.55 -8.39 -2.25
N LEU A 81 -10.97 -8.25 -3.45
CA LEU A 81 -11.49 -8.87 -4.66
C LEU A 81 -11.49 -10.40 -4.56
N ASP A 82 -10.45 -11.01 -4.00
CA ASP A 82 -10.40 -12.46 -3.75
C ASP A 82 -11.54 -12.92 -2.80
N ALA A 83 -11.78 -12.17 -1.72
CA ALA A 83 -12.87 -12.46 -0.80
C ALA A 83 -14.25 -12.31 -1.46
N LEU A 84 -14.43 -11.27 -2.30
CA LEU A 84 -15.66 -11.04 -3.05
C LEU A 84 -15.92 -12.13 -4.08
N ILE A 85 -14.90 -12.55 -4.83
CA ILE A 85 -14.98 -13.66 -5.80
C ILE A 85 -15.42 -14.93 -5.08
N LYS A 86 -14.74 -15.32 -3.99
CA LYS A 86 -15.10 -16.49 -3.18
C LYS A 86 -16.53 -16.39 -2.64
N SER A 87 -16.97 -15.21 -2.22
CA SER A 87 -18.33 -14.99 -1.74
C SER A 87 -19.39 -15.19 -2.84
N LYS A 88 -19.14 -14.68 -4.05
CA LYS A 88 -20.08 -14.78 -5.19
C LYS A 88 -20.08 -16.13 -5.89
N LEU A 89 -19.16 -17.00 -5.54
CA LEU A 89 -19.11 -18.40 -6.00
C LEU A 89 -19.65 -19.38 -4.96
N SER A 90 -20.11 -18.88 -3.80
CA SER A 90 -20.74 -19.72 -2.77
C SER A 90 -22.12 -20.22 -3.21
N LEU A 91 -22.43 -21.48 -2.91
CA LEU A 91 -23.68 -22.16 -3.29
C LEU A 91 -24.95 -21.46 -2.77
N ILE A 92 -24.84 -20.62 -1.74
CA ILE A 92 -25.98 -20.00 -1.05
C ILE A 92 -26.43 -18.71 -1.75
N LYS A 93 -25.50 -17.94 -2.35
CA LYS A 93 -25.77 -16.65 -3.01
C LYS A 93 -24.87 -16.43 -4.22
N ALA A 94 -24.83 -17.42 -5.11
CA ALA A 94 -23.99 -17.36 -6.31
C ALA A 94 -24.48 -16.26 -7.27
N ASP A 95 -23.57 -15.37 -7.69
CA ASP A 95 -23.84 -14.33 -8.69
C ASP A 95 -22.69 -14.31 -9.70
N PRO A 96 -22.77 -15.14 -10.78
CA PRO A 96 -21.68 -15.31 -11.73
C PRO A 96 -21.40 -14.03 -12.53
N LYS A 97 -22.40 -13.15 -12.71
CA LYS A 97 -22.22 -11.88 -13.42
C LYS A 97 -21.33 -10.94 -12.61
N LYS A 98 -21.57 -10.81 -11.31
CA LYS A 98 -20.71 -10.02 -10.43
C LYS A 98 -19.34 -10.63 -10.24
N CYS A 99 -19.24 -11.96 -10.18
CA CYS A 99 -17.95 -12.64 -10.13
C CYS A 99 -17.10 -12.31 -11.37
N LEU A 100 -17.69 -12.29 -12.56
CA LEU A 100 -16.99 -11.91 -13.78
C LEU A 100 -16.51 -10.45 -13.73
N CYS A 101 -17.35 -9.53 -13.24
CA CYS A 101 -16.93 -8.13 -13.05
C CYS A 101 -15.73 -8.02 -12.09
N TYR A 102 -15.75 -8.73 -10.96
CA TYR A 102 -14.63 -8.72 -10.01
C TYR A 102 -13.37 -9.36 -10.59
N LEU A 103 -13.49 -10.39 -11.44
CA LEU A 103 -12.36 -10.99 -12.14
C LEU A 103 -11.77 -10.07 -13.21
N THR A 104 -12.59 -9.30 -13.92
CA THR A 104 -12.11 -8.26 -14.85
C THR A 104 -11.39 -7.16 -14.08
N GLU A 105 -11.99 -6.66 -13.00
CA GLU A 105 -11.38 -5.63 -12.14
C GLU A 105 -10.04 -6.10 -11.55
N LEU A 106 -9.95 -7.38 -11.17
CA LEU A 106 -8.72 -8.00 -10.70
C LEU A 106 -7.62 -8.04 -11.76
N GLY A 107 -7.98 -8.18 -13.04
CA GLY A 107 -7.05 -8.16 -14.17
C GLY A 107 -6.58 -6.76 -14.57
N ASP A 108 -7.40 -5.73 -14.29
CA ASP A 108 -7.08 -4.33 -14.56
C ASP A 108 -6.23 -3.68 -13.44
N LEU A 109 -6.08 -4.37 -12.31
CA LEU A 109 -5.31 -3.88 -11.16
C LEU A 109 -3.79 -3.96 -11.43
N ASP A 110 -3.04 -2.89 -11.12
CA ASP A 110 -1.57 -2.87 -11.24
C ASP A 110 -0.90 -3.67 -10.12
N VAL A 111 -0.95 -5.00 -10.22
CA VAL A 111 -0.46 -5.91 -9.19
C VAL A 111 1.06 -6.08 -9.27
N GLN A 112 1.76 -5.68 -8.21
CA GLN A 112 3.20 -5.92 -8.11
C GLN A 112 3.53 -7.37 -7.71
N PRO A 113 4.64 -7.95 -8.22
CA PRO A 113 5.03 -9.34 -7.93
C PRO A 113 5.15 -9.67 -6.44
N LEU A 114 5.55 -8.68 -5.63
CA LEU A 114 5.68 -8.84 -4.17
C LEU A 114 4.32 -9.10 -3.50
N MET A 115 3.24 -8.50 -3.99
CA MET A 115 1.89 -8.69 -3.44
C MET A 115 1.42 -10.13 -3.64
N LEU A 116 1.65 -10.71 -4.82
CA LEU A 116 1.34 -12.10 -5.11
C LEU A 116 2.18 -13.08 -4.29
N LYS A 117 3.44 -12.72 -4.00
CA LYS A 117 4.31 -13.52 -3.13
C LYS A 117 3.81 -13.53 -1.68
N LYS A 118 3.22 -12.44 -1.20
CA LYS A 118 2.57 -12.37 0.12
C LYS A 118 1.25 -13.16 0.15
N HIS A 119 0.47 -13.10 -0.92
CA HIS A 119 -0.87 -13.72 -1.02
C HIS A 119 -0.95 -14.80 -2.10
N PRO A 120 -0.23 -15.92 -1.96
CA PRO A 120 -0.15 -16.95 -3.01
C PRO A 120 -1.50 -17.62 -3.30
N HIS A 121 -2.37 -17.70 -2.30
CA HIS A 121 -3.70 -18.31 -2.40
C HIS A 121 -4.64 -17.59 -3.38
N ILE A 122 -4.41 -16.30 -3.66
CA ILE A 122 -5.19 -15.53 -4.63
C ILE A 122 -4.94 -16.06 -6.05
N VAL A 123 -3.69 -16.44 -6.34
CA VAL A 123 -3.32 -17.05 -7.63
C VAL A 123 -4.02 -18.40 -7.80
N ASP A 124 -4.17 -19.16 -6.71
CA ASP A 124 -4.88 -20.44 -6.74
C ASP A 124 -6.39 -20.25 -6.98
N THR A 125 -7.00 -19.20 -6.40
CA THR A 125 -8.38 -18.81 -6.71
C THR A 125 -8.53 -18.51 -8.21
N ILE A 126 -7.66 -17.68 -8.78
CA ILE A 126 -7.71 -17.32 -10.21
C ILE A 126 -7.54 -18.57 -11.09
N LYS A 127 -6.62 -19.48 -10.73
CA LYS A 127 -6.39 -20.73 -11.47
C LYS A 127 -7.61 -21.66 -11.42
N LYS A 128 -8.28 -21.74 -10.27
CA LYS A 128 -9.46 -22.59 -10.09
C LYS A 128 -10.68 -22.06 -10.82
N GLU A 129 -10.86 -20.74 -10.83
CA GLU A 129 -11.97 -20.08 -11.50
C GLU A 129 -11.74 -19.86 -12.99
N LYS A 130 -10.50 -20.06 -13.49
CA LYS A 130 -10.24 -20.16 -14.92
C LYS A 130 -10.88 -21.44 -15.42
N PRO A 131 -11.95 -21.36 -16.25
CA PRO A 131 -12.52 -22.56 -16.83
C PRO A 131 -11.43 -23.28 -17.63
N PRO A 132 -11.34 -24.63 -17.54
CA PRO A 132 -10.47 -25.37 -18.44
C PRO A 132 -10.90 -25.02 -19.85
N SER A 133 -9.97 -24.39 -20.58
CA SER A 133 -9.99 -24.15 -22.03
C SER A 133 -11.24 -24.75 -22.68
N VAL A 134 -12.25 -23.92 -22.92
CA VAL A 134 -13.30 -24.27 -23.88
C VAL A 134 -12.56 -24.56 -25.17
N HIS A 135 -12.43 -25.86 -25.50
CA HIS A 135 -12.02 -26.28 -26.83
C HIS A 135 -12.85 -25.47 -27.83
N PRO A 136 -12.26 -24.96 -28.93
CA PRO A 136 -13.05 -24.32 -29.96
C PRO A 136 -14.15 -25.31 -30.33
N ILE A 137 -15.40 -24.96 -30.01
CA ILE A 137 -16.54 -25.69 -30.55
C ILE A 137 -16.46 -25.41 -32.04
N GLU A 138 -15.98 -26.39 -32.79
CA GLU A 138 -16.08 -26.42 -34.24
C GLU A 138 -17.57 -26.41 -34.58
N ILE A 139 -18.13 -25.20 -34.69
CA ILE A 139 -19.36 -25.01 -35.45
C ILE A 139 -18.93 -25.18 -36.90
N GLN A 140 -19.17 -26.38 -37.44
CA GLN A 140 -19.07 -26.64 -38.87
C GLN A 140 -20.12 -25.80 -39.60
N THR A 141 -19.75 -24.59 -40.01
CA THR A 141 -20.44 -23.87 -41.09
C THR A 141 -19.75 -24.25 -42.40
N SER A 142 -20.36 -25.21 -43.07
CA SER A 142 -20.09 -25.57 -44.45
C SER A 142 -20.35 -24.38 -45.37
N ILE A 143 -19.33 -23.60 -45.72
CA ILE A 143 -19.34 -22.72 -46.90
C ILE A 143 -17.96 -22.79 -47.58
N SER A 144 -17.96 -23.29 -48.81
CA SER A 144 -16.82 -23.40 -49.72
C SER A 144 -16.24 -22.03 -50.14
N PRO A 145 -14.99 -21.98 -50.64
CA PRO A 145 -14.15 -20.78 -50.61
C PRO A 145 -14.32 -19.92 -51.87
N SER A 146 -14.38 -18.59 -51.70
CA SER A 146 -14.15 -17.66 -52.79
C SER A 146 -13.68 -16.30 -52.28
N SER A 147 -12.68 -15.78 -52.99
CA SER A 147 -12.08 -14.43 -52.90
C SER A 147 -10.95 -14.24 -51.89
N ALA A 148 -9.75 -14.15 -52.47
CA ALA A 148 -8.54 -13.59 -51.88
C ALA A 148 -8.76 -12.17 -51.33
N VAL A 149 -8.20 -11.90 -50.15
CA VAL A 149 -7.64 -10.59 -49.77
C VAL A 149 -6.48 -10.85 -48.81
N GLU A 150 -5.24 -10.80 -49.31
CA GLU A 150 -4.05 -10.69 -48.47
C GLU A 150 -4.04 -9.28 -47.84
N LEU A 151 -4.21 -9.19 -46.52
CA LEU A 151 -4.10 -7.95 -45.77
C LEU A 151 -2.83 -7.94 -44.92
N ASN A 152 -1.88 -7.13 -45.39
CA ASN A 152 -0.64 -6.69 -44.76
C ASN A 152 -0.86 -6.11 -43.35
N THR A 153 -0.93 -6.96 -42.32
CA THR A 153 -1.08 -6.53 -40.91
C THR A 153 0.05 -6.96 -39.99
N THR A 154 0.98 -7.79 -40.46
CA THR A 154 2.12 -8.29 -39.66
C THR A 154 3.29 -7.30 -39.54
N SER A 155 3.37 -6.27 -40.38
CA SER A 155 4.49 -5.31 -40.36
C SER A 155 4.36 -4.23 -39.26
N ALA A 156 3.13 -3.83 -38.91
CA ALA A 156 2.92 -2.76 -37.92
C ALA A 156 3.24 -3.19 -36.48
N LEU A 157 2.89 -4.43 -36.09
CA LEU A 157 3.17 -4.95 -34.75
C LEU A 157 4.66 -5.24 -34.51
N ALA A 158 5.40 -5.59 -35.55
CA ALA A 158 6.85 -5.82 -35.46
C ALA A 158 7.61 -4.50 -35.18
N ASN A 159 7.17 -3.38 -35.73
CA ASN A 159 7.82 -2.08 -35.55
C ASN A 159 7.57 -1.45 -34.16
N TYR A 160 6.39 -1.68 -33.57
CA TYR A 160 6.10 -1.21 -32.21
C TYR A 160 6.91 -1.94 -31.13
N ALA A 161 7.16 -3.25 -31.33
CA ALA A 161 8.00 -4.03 -30.41
C ALA A 161 9.46 -3.54 -30.41
N THR A 162 10.00 -3.17 -31.57
CA THR A 162 11.38 -2.69 -31.69
C THR A 162 11.59 -1.27 -31.12
N GLU A 163 10.58 -0.40 -31.19
CA GLU A 163 10.69 0.96 -30.66
C GLU A 163 10.64 0.97 -29.11
N ALA A 164 9.82 0.09 -28.52
CA ALA A 164 9.73 -0.05 -27.07
C ALA A 164 11.04 -0.58 -26.45
N ASP A 165 11.66 -1.58 -27.07
CA ASP A 165 12.96 -2.11 -26.62
C ASP A 165 14.08 -1.09 -26.76
N LYS A 166 14.04 -0.24 -27.78
CA LYS A 166 15.01 0.85 -27.96
C LYS A 166 14.89 1.92 -26.86
N HIS A 167 13.66 2.32 -26.49
CA HIS A 167 13.44 3.29 -25.42
C HIS A 167 13.87 2.75 -24.03
N ILE A 168 13.66 1.45 -23.77
CA ILE A 168 14.11 0.80 -22.53
C ILE A 168 15.65 0.76 -22.47
N THR A 169 16.31 0.39 -23.56
CA THR A 169 17.77 0.30 -23.59
C THR A 169 18.46 1.66 -23.45
N GLU A 170 17.91 2.73 -24.05
CA GLU A 170 18.42 4.10 -23.91
C GLU A 170 18.24 4.64 -22.47
N SER A 171 17.10 4.40 -21.85
CA SER A 171 16.84 4.78 -20.44
C SER A 171 17.79 4.10 -19.45
N VAL A 172 18.08 2.82 -19.68
CA VAL A 172 19.04 2.05 -18.86
C VAL A 172 20.47 2.56 -19.06
N GLN A 173 20.86 2.91 -20.28
CA GLN A 173 22.20 3.47 -20.56
C GLN A 173 22.39 4.85 -19.92
N GLU A 174 21.38 5.71 -19.97
CA GLU A 174 21.42 7.05 -19.35
C GLU A 174 21.53 6.97 -17.82
N SER A 175 20.77 6.06 -17.21
CA SER A 175 20.86 5.79 -15.77
C SER A 175 22.26 5.30 -15.38
N ARG A 176 22.88 4.43 -16.18
CA ARG A 176 24.24 3.94 -15.95
C ARG A 176 25.30 5.04 -16.07
N ARG A 177 25.13 5.99 -17.00
CA ARG A 177 26.01 7.16 -17.13
C ARG A 177 25.92 8.10 -15.93
N LYS A 178 24.72 8.34 -15.39
CA LYS A 178 24.51 9.15 -14.18
C LYS A 178 25.19 8.54 -12.95
N VAL A 179 25.05 7.24 -12.75
CA VAL A 179 25.70 6.52 -11.64
C VAL A 179 27.22 6.57 -11.75
N GLU A 180 27.77 6.42 -12.96
CA GLU A 180 29.22 6.52 -13.19
C GLU A 180 29.75 7.95 -12.98
N GLY A 181 28.96 8.97 -13.36
CA GLY A 181 29.28 10.37 -13.09
C GLY A 181 29.32 10.71 -11.59
N GLN A 182 28.35 10.19 -10.83
CA GLN A 182 28.30 10.35 -9.37
C GLN A 182 29.48 9.66 -8.68
N ARG A 183 29.85 8.45 -9.10
CA ARG A 183 31.03 7.75 -8.58
C ARG A 183 32.33 8.52 -8.83
N LYS A 184 32.48 9.14 -10.00
CA LYS A 184 33.66 9.96 -10.32
C LYS A 184 33.70 11.25 -9.49
N MET A 185 32.56 11.90 -9.27
CA MET A 185 32.46 13.07 -8.38
C MET A 185 32.77 12.74 -6.92
N GLU A 186 32.32 11.57 -6.43
CA GLU A 186 32.60 11.10 -5.07
C GLU A 186 34.08 10.72 -4.89
N ALA A 187 34.71 10.16 -5.91
CA ALA A 187 36.15 9.87 -5.90
C ALA A 187 37.00 11.14 -5.88
N VAL A 188 36.61 12.17 -6.65
CA VAL A 188 37.29 13.47 -6.66
C VAL A 188 37.16 14.17 -5.30
N THR A 189 35.98 14.17 -4.69
CA THR A 189 35.78 14.77 -3.36
C THR A 189 36.53 14.05 -2.23
N LYS A 190 36.79 12.75 -2.36
CA LYS A 190 37.65 11.99 -1.43
C LYS A 190 39.14 12.32 -1.58
N LEU A 191 39.59 12.78 -2.75
CA LEU A 191 40.98 13.18 -3.00
C LEU A 191 41.28 14.64 -2.65
N THR A 192 40.27 15.51 -2.54
CA THR A 192 40.44 16.95 -2.28
C THR A 192 40.22 17.36 -0.82
N ARG A 193 40.08 16.43 0.15
CA ARG A 193 40.05 16.83 1.58
C ARG A 193 41.46 17.22 2.05
N PRO A 194 41.73 18.49 2.39
CA PRO A 194 43.00 18.85 2.99
C PRO A 194 43.09 18.18 4.37
N HIS A 195 44.23 17.54 4.61
CA HIS A 195 44.60 16.92 5.87
C HIS A 195 44.69 18.01 6.94
N ALA A 196 43.59 18.26 7.65
CA ALA A 196 43.60 19.09 8.85
C ALA A 196 44.38 18.31 9.92
N GLY A 197 45.68 18.60 9.99
CA GLY A 197 46.59 18.04 10.97
C GLY A 197 46.15 18.42 12.38
N ASN A 198 46.09 17.40 13.23
CA ASN A 198 46.04 17.52 14.69
C ASN A 198 47.13 18.48 15.19
N ARG A 199 46.72 19.52 15.90
CA ARG A 199 47.39 20.02 17.10
C ARG A 199 46.35 20.43 18.12
#